data_AF-A0A7J4JKV0-F1
#
_entry.id   AF-A0A7J4JKV0-F1
#
_cell.length_a   1.000
_cell.length_b   1.000
_cell.length_c   1.000
_cell.angle_alpha   90.00
_cell.angle_beta   90.00
_cell.angle_gamma   90.00
#
_symmetry.space_group_name_H-M   'P 1'
#
loop_
_entity.id
_entity.type
_entity.pdbx_description
1 polymer ?
#
loop_
_entity_poly.entity_id
_entity_poly.type
_entity_poly.pdbx_seq_one_letter_code
_entity_poly.pdbx_strand_id
1 'polypeptide(L)'
;MPDSETLHELDKRWRSTCSLIFGSDVGGLDAYKEWLSERSDRVFTGKSSASGKDVSYANGEYCKGSKLVSFDEIDFGRKFHSLSINDIKDIDSLVSAASENFMYAGNVVLGNSKYIEKSANVSDSFYVYESSRVGDSKYIAYSSMARLCECVFGTAAPGESQYMIRCNDTYKSKRAFELWMSTGCFDCQYVFAL
;
A
#
# COMPACT_ATOMS: atom_id res chain seq x y z
N MET A 1 10.47 -13.42 12.98
CA MET A 1 11.17 -13.75 11.71
C MET A 1 12.61 -13.25 11.84
N PRO A 2 13.59 -13.56 10.97
CA PRO A 2 14.75 -12.67 10.87
C PRO A 2 14.22 -11.28 10.50
N ASP A 3 14.57 -10.25 11.29
CA ASP A 3 13.98 -8.92 11.14
C ASP A 3 14.27 -8.38 9.74
N SER A 4 13.23 -8.02 8.98
CA SER A 4 13.45 -7.44 7.65
C SER A 4 14.21 -6.12 7.81
N GLU A 5 15.09 -5.78 6.87
CA GLU A 5 15.84 -4.53 6.95
C GLU A 5 14.88 -3.31 6.99
N THR A 6 13.72 -3.43 6.35
CA THR A 6 12.57 -2.51 6.48
C THR A 6 12.10 -2.41 7.93
N LEU A 7 11.75 -3.53 8.58
CA LEU A 7 11.22 -3.55 9.96
C LEU A 7 12.27 -3.07 10.96
N HIS A 8 13.54 -3.44 10.79
CA HIS A 8 14.64 -3.04 11.67
C HIS A 8 14.94 -1.54 11.61
N GLU A 9 14.94 -0.94 10.41
CA GLU A 9 15.06 0.52 10.30
C GLU A 9 13.78 1.23 10.75
N LEU A 10 12.58 0.68 10.48
CA LEU A 10 11.33 1.23 11.01
C LEU A 10 11.27 1.18 12.54
N ASP A 11 11.80 0.15 13.20
CA ASP A 11 11.88 0.08 14.68
C ASP A 11 12.85 1.12 15.26
N LYS A 12 14.01 1.35 14.62
CA LYS A 12 14.91 2.46 15.00
C LYS A 12 14.24 3.82 14.87
N ARG A 13 13.50 4.05 13.77
CA ARG A 13 12.78 5.30 13.55
C ARG A 13 11.61 5.43 14.51
N TRP A 14 10.90 4.35 14.83
CA TRP A 14 9.89 4.27 15.87
C TRP A 14 10.48 4.66 17.23
N ARG A 15 11.48 3.95 17.75
CA ARG A 15 12.11 4.26 19.05
C ARG A 15 12.67 5.67 19.13
N SER A 16 13.32 6.15 18.07
CA SER A 16 13.82 7.52 18.01
C SER A 16 12.68 8.56 17.98
N THR A 17 11.54 8.23 17.39
CA THR A 17 10.34 9.07 17.38
C THR A 17 9.67 9.04 18.76
N CYS A 18 9.47 7.87 19.35
CA CYS A 18 8.91 7.68 20.70
C CYS A 18 9.77 8.36 21.79
N SER A 19 11.10 8.24 21.71
CA SER A 19 12.02 8.93 22.63
C SER A 19 11.91 10.46 22.53
N LEU A 20 11.59 10.99 21.34
CA LEU A 20 11.44 12.42 21.08
C LEU A 20 10.03 12.94 21.39
N ILE A 21 8.99 12.10 21.27
CA ILE A 21 7.58 12.43 21.55
C ILE A 21 7.22 12.21 23.04
N PHE A 22 7.70 11.12 23.66
CA PHE A 22 7.35 10.68 25.02
C PHE A 22 8.52 10.79 26.02
N GLY A 23 9.70 11.28 25.60
CA GLY A 23 10.88 11.43 26.46
C GLY A 23 11.51 10.12 26.95
N SER A 24 11.08 8.96 26.44
CA SER A 24 11.48 7.62 26.88
C SER A 24 11.30 6.57 25.78
N ASP A 25 12.03 5.44 25.86
CA ASP A 25 11.77 4.29 25.00
C ASP A 25 10.54 3.53 25.52
N VAL A 26 9.56 3.30 24.64
CA VAL A 26 8.28 2.64 24.93
C VAL A 26 8.27 1.16 24.52
N GLY A 27 9.32 0.68 23.83
CA GLY A 27 9.38 -0.66 23.27
C GLY A 27 9.25 -0.70 21.75
N GLY A 28 9.25 -1.92 21.18
CA GLY A 28 9.35 -2.13 19.74
C GLY A 28 8.02 -2.01 18.98
N LEU A 29 8.10 -1.60 17.72
CA LEU A 29 6.97 -1.30 16.82
C LEU A 29 5.97 -2.46 16.67
N ASP A 30 6.47 -3.70 16.54
CA ASP A 30 5.63 -4.88 16.27
C ASP A 30 4.67 -5.22 17.41
N ALA A 31 5.05 -4.91 18.66
CA ALA A 31 4.21 -5.11 19.85
C ALA A 31 2.89 -4.30 19.84
N TYR A 32 2.81 -3.29 18.96
CA TYR A 32 1.65 -2.42 18.81
C TYR A 32 0.82 -2.76 17.55
N LYS A 33 1.23 -3.73 16.72
CA LYS A 33 0.72 -3.92 15.34
C LYS A 33 -0.80 -3.96 15.20
N GLU A 34 -1.52 -4.59 16.13
CA GLU A 34 -2.98 -4.75 16.07
C GLU A 34 -3.72 -3.41 16.25
N TRP A 35 -3.46 -2.69 17.34
CA TRP A 35 -3.98 -1.32 17.58
C TRP A 35 -3.66 -0.40 16.39
N LEU A 36 -2.44 -0.53 15.88
CA LEU A 36 -1.93 0.23 14.75
C LEU A 36 -2.62 -0.11 13.39
N SER A 37 -3.44 -1.16 13.29
CA SER A 37 -4.12 -1.56 12.04
C SER A 37 -5.67 -1.52 12.09
N GLU A 38 -6.27 -1.08 13.20
CA GLU A 38 -7.73 -1.07 13.38
C GLU A 38 -8.48 -0.22 12.33
N ARG A 39 -7.92 0.94 11.95
CA ARG A 39 -8.55 1.94 11.07
C ARG A 39 -7.93 2.03 9.66
N SER A 40 -7.03 1.11 9.28
CA SER A 40 -6.42 1.09 7.96
C SER A 40 -7.22 0.23 6.98
N ASP A 41 -7.42 0.71 5.75
CA ASP A 41 -8.02 -0.06 4.67
C ASP A 41 -7.24 -1.36 4.43
N ARG A 42 -7.98 -2.48 4.32
CA ARG A 42 -7.38 -3.82 4.25
C ARG A 42 -6.68 -4.04 2.91
N VAL A 43 -5.38 -4.30 2.96
CA VAL A 43 -4.64 -4.84 1.81
C VAL A 43 -5.12 -6.26 1.55
N PHE A 44 -5.68 -6.51 0.36
CA PHE A 44 -6.14 -7.83 -0.04
C PHE A 44 -4.99 -8.65 -0.61
N THR A 45 -5.00 -9.97 -0.40
CA THR A 45 -4.01 -10.91 -0.95
C THR A 45 -4.70 -12.09 -1.63
N GLY A 46 -4.13 -12.55 -2.73
CA GLY A 46 -4.55 -13.71 -3.50
C GLY A 46 -3.36 -14.40 -4.16
N LYS A 47 -3.61 -15.32 -5.09
CA LYS A 47 -2.56 -16.06 -5.80
C LYS A 47 -2.53 -15.73 -7.30
N SER A 48 -1.34 -15.59 -7.86
CA SER A 48 -1.15 -15.42 -9.30
C SER A 48 -1.62 -16.67 -10.04
N SER A 49 -2.49 -16.46 -11.04
CA SER A 49 -2.95 -17.50 -11.98
C SER A 49 -1.86 -17.98 -12.94
N ALA A 50 -0.74 -17.24 -13.04
CA ALA A 50 0.40 -17.61 -13.89
C ALA A 50 1.46 -18.46 -13.14
N SER A 51 1.60 -18.28 -11.82
CA SER A 51 2.77 -18.79 -11.08
C SER A 51 2.50 -19.31 -9.66
N GLY A 52 1.33 -19.03 -9.07
CA GLY A 52 1.06 -19.32 -7.66
C GLY A 52 1.77 -18.40 -6.66
N LYS A 53 2.51 -17.37 -7.10
CA LYS A 53 3.03 -16.30 -6.21
C LYS A 53 1.89 -15.61 -5.46
N ASP A 54 2.20 -15.03 -4.30
CA ASP A 54 1.29 -14.11 -3.62
C ASP A 54 1.15 -12.80 -4.40
N VAL A 55 -0.09 -12.37 -4.59
CA VAL A 55 -0.49 -11.17 -5.31
C VAL A 55 -1.34 -10.31 -4.39
N SER A 56 -0.77 -9.21 -3.93
CA SER A 56 -1.49 -8.16 -3.21
C SER A 56 -2.33 -7.33 -4.18
N TYR A 57 -3.46 -6.79 -3.73
CA TYR A 57 -4.31 -5.90 -4.52
C TYR A 57 -5.11 -4.90 -3.67
N ALA A 58 -5.65 -3.87 -4.33
CA ALA A 58 -6.26 -2.71 -3.67
C ALA A 58 -7.78 -2.80 -3.50
N ASN A 59 -8.52 -3.40 -4.45
CA ASN A 59 -9.97 -3.44 -4.42
C ASN A 59 -10.50 -4.87 -4.22
N GLY A 60 -11.24 -5.09 -3.13
CA GLY A 60 -11.93 -6.36 -2.84
C GLY A 60 -13.11 -6.68 -3.78
N GLU A 61 -13.59 -5.72 -4.56
CA GLU A 61 -14.73 -5.85 -5.48
C GLU A 61 -14.37 -6.49 -6.85
N TYR A 62 -13.12 -6.94 -7.04
CA TYR A 62 -12.77 -7.69 -8.25
C TYR A 62 -13.66 -8.94 -8.42
N CYS A 63 -14.02 -9.24 -9.68
CA CYS A 63 -15.00 -10.28 -9.99
C CYS A 63 -14.60 -11.63 -9.37
N LYS A 64 -15.54 -12.30 -8.71
CA LYS A 64 -15.29 -13.56 -7.98
C LYS A 64 -14.83 -14.66 -8.94
N GLY A 65 -13.68 -15.27 -8.66
CA GLY A 65 -13.06 -16.27 -9.53
C GLY A 65 -12.28 -15.69 -10.73
N SER A 66 -12.11 -14.38 -10.82
CA SER A 66 -11.25 -13.75 -11.83
C SER A 66 -9.77 -14.12 -11.64
N LYS A 67 -9.03 -14.07 -12.75
CA LYS A 67 -7.58 -14.34 -12.78
C LYS A 67 -6.83 -13.15 -12.20
N LEU A 68 -6.09 -13.35 -11.11
CA LEU A 68 -5.07 -12.40 -10.65
C LEU A 68 -3.73 -12.73 -11.32
N VAL A 69 -2.87 -11.72 -11.50
CA VAL A 69 -1.49 -11.88 -11.98
C VAL A 69 -0.58 -10.85 -11.31
N SER A 70 0.68 -11.19 -11.06
CA SER A 70 1.67 -10.24 -10.53
C SER A 70 2.20 -9.36 -11.67
N PHE A 71 2.44 -8.08 -11.42
CA PHE A 71 2.85 -7.14 -12.48
C PHE A 71 4.18 -7.49 -13.17
N ASP A 72 5.11 -8.11 -12.44
CA ASP A 72 6.37 -8.65 -12.97
C ASP A 72 6.19 -9.85 -13.91
N GLU A 73 4.97 -10.38 -14.03
CA GLU A 73 4.62 -11.55 -14.85
C GLU A 73 3.85 -11.16 -16.12
N ILE A 74 3.64 -9.86 -16.36
CA ILE A 74 2.88 -9.35 -17.51
C ILE A 74 3.82 -9.12 -18.70
N ASP A 75 3.76 -10.04 -19.66
CA ASP A 75 4.41 -9.87 -20.97
C ASP A 75 3.59 -8.90 -21.85
N PHE A 76 3.99 -7.62 -21.85
CA PHE A 76 3.44 -6.59 -22.74
C PHE A 76 3.78 -6.80 -24.23
N GLY A 77 4.74 -7.68 -24.56
CA GLY A 77 5.04 -8.10 -25.92
C GLY A 77 4.12 -9.21 -26.43
N ARG A 78 3.35 -9.86 -25.54
CA ARG A 78 2.46 -10.96 -25.87
C ARG A 78 1.33 -10.50 -26.80
N LYS A 79 1.44 -10.87 -28.07
CA LYS A 79 0.33 -10.75 -29.02
C LYS A 79 -0.76 -11.74 -28.63
N PHE A 80 -1.84 -11.23 -28.04
CA PHE A 80 -3.10 -11.95 -27.93
C PHE A 80 -3.59 -12.37 -29.32
N HIS A 81 -4.35 -13.47 -29.39
CA HIS A 81 -4.91 -13.92 -30.66
C HIS A 81 -5.85 -12.84 -31.21
N SER A 82 -5.72 -12.49 -32.50
CA SER A 82 -6.68 -11.60 -33.14
C SER A 82 -8.00 -12.35 -33.22
N LEU A 83 -9.04 -11.84 -32.54
CA LEU A 83 -10.40 -12.36 -32.65
C LEU A 83 -10.79 -12.46 -34.13
N SER A 84 -11.27 -13.62 -34.56
CA SER A 84 -11.78 -13.77 -35.91
C SER A 84 -13.14 -13.11 -36.01
N ILE A 85 -13.47 -12.51 -37.16
CA ILE A 85 -14.82 -12.02 -37.42
C ILE A 85 -15.87 -13.15 -37.35
N ASN A 86 -15.44 -14.41 -37.50
CA ASN A 86 -16.29 -15.60 -37.36
C ASN A 86 -16.60 -15.97 -35.89
N ASP A 87 -15.82 -15.47 -34.94
CA ASP A 87 -15.99 -15.71 -33.50
C ASP A 87 -16.97 -14.68 -32.88
N ILE A 88 -17.05 -13.50 -33.49
CA ILE A 88 -17.85 -12.35 -33.02
C ILE A 88 -19.26 -12.40 -33.64
N LYS A 89 -20.14 -13.20 -33.04
CA LYS A 89 -21.56 -13.34 -33.48
C LYS A 89 -22.50 -12.40 -32.74
N ASP A 90 -22.24 -12.21 -31.45
CA ASP A 90 -22.99 -11.39 -30.51
C ASP A 90 -22.04 -10.91 -29.39
N ILE A 91 -22.57 -10.11 -28.46
CA ILE A 91 -21.78 -9.52 -27.37
C ILE A 91 -21.26 -10.57 -26.38
N ASP A 92 -22.01 -11.65 -26.16
CA ASP A 92 -21.62 -12.72 -25.23
C ASP A 92 -20.52 -13.61 -25.83
N SER A 93 -20.57 -13.89 -27.13
CA SER A 93 -19.50 -14.55 -27.89
C SER A 93 -18.21 -13.72 -27.86
N LEU A 94 -18.33 -12.39 -28.03
CA LEU A 94 -17.20 -11.46 -27.93
C LEU A 94 -16.58 -11.45 -26.52
N VAL A 95 -17.42 -11.35 -25.47
CA VAL A 95 -16.96 -11.40 -24.08
C VAL A 95 -16.31 -12.75 -23.77
N SER A 96 -16.90 -13.86 -24.21
CA SER A 96 -16.37 -15.21 -24.02
C SER A 96 -14.98 -15.36 -24.65
N ALA A 97 -14.83 -15.03 -25.94
CA ALA A 97 -13.55 -15.14 -26.65
C ALA A 97 -12.47 -14.18 -26.11
N ALA A 98 -12.87 -13.02 -25.57
CA ALA A 98 -11.94 -12.11 -24.90
C ALA A 98 -11.58 -12.55 -23.47
N SER A 99 -12.50 -13.22 -22.75
CA SER A 99 -12.42 -13.49 -21.30
C SER A 99 -11.20 -14.30 -20.85
N GLU A 100 -10.67 -15.17 -21.71
CA GLU A 100 -9.45 -15.92 -21.39
C GLU A 100 -8.24 -15.01 -21.11
N ASN A 101 -8.24 -13.83 -21.72
CA ASN A 101 -7.17 -12.84 -21.66
C ASN A 101 -7.39 -11.78 -20.56
N PHE A 102 -8.56 -11.77 -19.91
CA PHE A 102 -8.86 -10.81 -18.85
C PHE A 102 -8.23 -11.26 -17.52
N MET A 103 -7.34 -10.41 -16.97
CA MET A 103 -6.64 -10.63 -15.70
C MET A 103 -6.52 -9.30 -14.93
N TYR A 104 -6.60 -9.34 -13.60
CA TYR A 104 -6.32 -8.18 -12.75
C TYR A 104 -4.85 -8.21 -12.29
N ALA A 105 -4.15 -7.10 -12.53
CA ALA A 105 -2.75 -6.92 -12.13
C ALA A 105 -2.63 -6.45 -10.67
N GLY A 106 -2.04 -7.28 -9.82
CA GLY A 106 -1.56 -6.90 -8.49
C GLY A 106 -0.06 -6.66 -8.46
N ASN A 107 0.50 -6.37 -7.29
CA ASN A 107 1.94 -6.13 -7.09
C ASN A 107 2.57 -5.02 -7.98
N VAL A 108 1.78 -4.07 -8.51
CA VAL A 108 2.14 -3.08 -9.57
C VAL A 108 3.18 -2.00 -9.16
N VAL A 109 4.41 -2.38 -8.81
CA VAL A 109 5.47 -1.42 -8.43
C VAL A 109 5.83 -0.51 -9.61
N LEU A 110 5.98 0.78 -9.34
CA LEU A 110 6.44 1.81 -10.26
C LEU A 110 7.55 2.61 -9.58
N GLY A 111 8.46 3.21 -10.36
CA GLY A 111 9.40 4.21 -9.84
C GLY A 111 10.57 3.68 -9.00
N ASN A 112 11.34 4.60 -8.39
CA ASN A 112 12.64 4.34 -7.76
C ASN A 112 12.55 4.34 -6.22
N SER A 113 13.28 3.42 -5.58
CA SER A 113 12.93 2.97 -4.23
C SER A 113 14.11 2.60 -3.34
N LYS A 114 13.92 2.70 -2.03
CA LYS A 114 14.32 1.61 -1.10
C LYS A 114 13.04 1.00 -0.47
N TYR A 115 13.18 -0.02 0.36
CA TYR A 115 12.26 -1.16 0.43
C TYR A 115 10.79 -0.87 0.75
N ILE A 116 9.94 -1.77 0.30
CA ILE A 116 8.49 -1.66 0.25
C ILE A 116 7.91 -3.03 0.58
N GLU A 117 6.89 -3.09 1.43
CA GLU A 117 6.18 -4.31 1.81
C GLU A 117 4.67 -4.00 1.96
N LYS A 118 3.68 -4.85 1.62
CA LYS A 118 3.63 -6.06 0.76
C LYS A 118 2.66 -5.90 -0.44
N SER A 119 1.93 -4.78 -0.53
CA SER A 119 2.08 -3.83 -1.66
C SER A 119 1.38 -4.06 -3.01
N ALA A 120 0.44 -3.16 -3.41
CA ALA A 120 -0.09 -3.11 -4.78
C ALA A 120 -0.74 -1.78 -5.30
N ASN A 121 -0.06 -0.72 -5.74
CA ASN A 121 1.33 -0.21 -5.56
C ASN A 121 1.49 1.18 -6.22
N VAL A 122 2.49 1.98 -5.77
CA VAL A 122 2.79 3.39 -6.19
C VAL A 122 4.31 3.70 -6.03
N SER A 123 4.74 4.94 -6.35
CA SER A 123 6.09 5.51 -6.60
C SER A 123 6.19 6.91 -5.96
N ASP A 124 7.31 7.46 -5.45
CA ASP A 124 8.63 6.90 -5.08
C ASP A 124 8.84 6.80 -3.54
N SER A 125 8.47 5.64 -2.98
CA SER A 125 9.20 4.79 -2.03
C SER A 125 10.44 5.24 -1.22
N PHE A 126 10.55 4.72 0.01
CA PHE A 126 11.82 4.69 0.77
C PHE A 126 11.92 3.58 1.84
N TYR A 127 10.94 3.46 2.75
CA TYR A 127 10.66 2.30 3.60
C TYR A 127 9.17 2.34 3.92
N VAL A 128 8.39 1.31 3.62
CA VAL A 128 6.91 1.35 3.73
C VAL A 128 6.32 -0.02 4.11
N TYR A 129 5.23 0.01 4.87
CA TYR A 129 4.39 -1.14 5.29
C TYR A 129 2.88 -0.80 5.19
N GLU A 130 1.91 -1.73 5.17
CA GLU A 130 1.90 -3.02 4.45
C GLU A 130 1.23 -2.87 3.05
N SER A 131 0.84 -1.63 2.71
CA SER A 131 0.73 -1.04 1.36
C SER A 131 -0.39 -1.49 0.41
N SER A 132 -1.34 -0.60 0.11
CA SER A 132 -2.09 -0.59 -1.16
C SER A 132 -2.59 0.81 -1.60
N ARG A 133 -1.68 1.80 -1.58
CA ARG A 133 -1.18 2.56 -2.76
C ARG A 133 -0.48 3.87 -2.32
N VAL A 134 0.83 3.84 -2.11
CA VAL A 134 1.60 4.90 -1.40
C VAL A 134 2.82 5.39 -2.18
N GLY A 135 2.98 6.70 -2.34
CA GLY A 135 4.25 7.32 -2.78
C GLY A 135 4.05 8.72 -3.36
N ASP A 136 5.00 9.65 -3.26
CA ASP A 136 6.41 9.47 -2.85
C ASP A 136 6.59 9.40 -1.32
N SER A 137 7.79 9.10 -0.79
CA SER A 137 7.88 8.50 0.56
C SER A 137 9.13 8.82 1.40
N LYS A 138 8.96 8.58 2.71
CA LYS A 138 9.89 8.17 3.79
C LYS A 138 9.05 8.01 5.07
N TYR A 139 9.53 7.35 6.11
CA TYR A 139 9.38 5.90 6.25
C TYR A 139 7.98 5.61 6.85
N ILE A 140 7.28 4.55 6.46
CA ILE A 140 5.80 4.47 6.59
C ILE A 140 5.28 3.10 7.10
N ALA A 141 4.15 3.08 7.81
CA ALA A 141 3.30 1.90 8.11
C ALA A 141 1.82 2.32 8.30
N TYR A 142 0.84 1.45 8.62
CA TYR A 142 0.40 0.31 7.80
C TYR A 142 -0.68 0.85 6.84
N SER A 143 -0.45 0.84 5.53
CA SER A 143 -1.11 1.84 4.65
C SER A 143 -1.96 1.32 3.48
N SER A 144 -3.04 2.04 3.18
CA SER A 144 -3.56 2.33 1.83
C SER A 144 -4.29 3.67 1.90
N MET A 145 -3.94 4.82 1.30
CA MET A 145 -2.97 5.22 0.26
C MET A 145 -2.08 6.39 0.78
N ALA A 146 -1.15 7.01 0.03
CA ALA A 146 -0.40 8.23 0.49
C ALA A 146 0.41 9.00 -0.59
N ARG A 147 0.88 10.23 -0.29
CA ARG A 147 1.83 11.04 -1.14
C ARG A 147 2.81 11.99 -0.38
N LEU A 148 4.13 11.82 -0.55
CA LEU A 148 5.27 12.63 -0.06
C LEU A 148 5.45 12.72 1.48
N CYS A 149 6.50 12.11 2.05
CA CYS A 149 6.60 11.87 3.51
C CYS A 149 8.03 11.95 4.12
N GLU A 150 8.15 12.00 5.46
CA GLU A 150 9.24 11.46 6.32
C GLU A 150 8.90 11.66 7.82
N CYS A 151 8.20 10.83 8.58
CA CYS A 151 7.65 9.47 8.46
C CYS A 151 6.13 9.44 8.75
N VAL A 152 5.41 8.33 8.52
CA VAL A 152 3.98 8.20 8.90
C VAL A 152 3.60 6.79 9.29
N PHE A 153 2.98 6.61 10.45
CA PHE A 153 2.57 5.31 10.94
C PHE A 153 1.17 5.41 11.58
N GLY A 154 0.00 5.51 10.94
CA GLY A 154 -0.44 5.50 9.52
C GLY A 154 -1.40 4.30 9.25
N THR A 155 -2.35 4.27 8.31
CA THR A 155 -2.76 5.21 7.26
C THR A 155 -4.01 4.70 6.51
N ALA A 156 -4.98 5.60 6.23
CA ALA A 156 -5.75 5.69 4.96
C ALA A 156 -6.43 7.08 4.71
N ALA A 157 -5.96 8.06 3.89
CA ALA A 157 -4.72 8.25 3.12
C ALA A 157 -4.09 9.69 3.24
N PRO A 158 -2.79 9.91 3.59
CA PRO A 158 -2.22 11.25 3.83
C PRO A 158 -1.39 11.84 2.68
N GLY A 159 -1.18 13.15 2.72
CA GLY A 159 -0.21 13.86 1.88
C GLY A 159 0.58 14.96 2.60
N GLU A 160 1.83 15.14 2.13
CA GLU A 160 2.98 15.91 2.65
C GLU A 160 3.20 15.80 4.18
N SER A 161 4.32 15.19 4.61
CA SER A 161 4.57 14.85 6.03
C SER A 161 5.96 15.16 6.59
N GLN A 162 6.09 15.33 7.91
CA GLN A 162 7.35 15.11 8.66
C GLN A 162 7.16 14.43 10.04
N TYR A 163 7.07 13.10 10.11
CA TYR A 163 6.92 12.21 11.29
C TYR A 163 5.50 12.20 11.90
N MET A 164 4.82 11.05 11.99
CA MET A 164 3.46 10.93 12.54
C MET A 164 3.12 9.51 13.04
N ILE A 165 2.34 9.38 14.11
CA ILE A 165 1.75 8.13 14.64
C ILE A 165 0.39 8.48 15.29
N ARG A 166 -0.83 8.27 14.77
CA ARG A 166 -1.33 7.41 13.69
C ARG A 166 -2.25 8.16 12.72
N CYS A 167 -2.53 7.54 11.56
CA CYS A 167 -3.66 7.76 10.64
C CYS A 167 -3.89 9.18 10.11
N ASN A 168 -4.93 9.27 9.29
CA ASN A 168 -5.27 10.21 8.22
C ASN A 168 -6.51 9.60 7.50
N ASP A 169 -7.17 10.15 6.47
CA ASP A 169 -6.86 11.22 5.50
C ASP A 169 -6.31 12.55 6.05
N THR A 170 -5.22 13.06 5.45
CA THR A 170 -4.66 14.39 5.80
C THR A 170 -3.89 15.08 4.67
N TYR A 171 -3.63 16.39 4.79
CA TYR A 171 -2.82 17.18 3.86
C TYR A 171 -1.91 18.22 4.57
N LYS A 172 -0.60 18.23 4.27
CA LYS A 172 0.49 19.08 4.79
C LYS A 172 0.71 19.00 6.32
N SER A 173 1.62 18.15 6.80
CA SER A 173 1.74 17.72 8.22
C SER A 173 3.19 17.67 8.78
N LYS A 174 3.38 17.76 10.13
CA LYS A 174 4.65 17.43 10.87
C LYS A 174 4.42 16.85 12.29
N ARG A 175 5.44 16.16 12.83
CA ARG A 175 5.66 15.46 14.13
C ARG A 175 4.42 15.10 14.96
N ALA A 176 3.52 14.26 14.43
CA ALA A 176 2.14 14.10 14.91
C ALA A 176 1.75 12.82 15.68
N PHE A 177 0.59 12.93 16.34
CA PHE A 177 -0.32 11.93 16.92
C PHE A 177 -1.71 12.60 17.07
N GLU A 178 -2.89 11.96 17.02
CA GLU A 178 -3.36 10.70 16.38
C GLU A 178 -4.67 11.03 15.60
N LEU A 179 -4.74 10.76 14.29
CA LEU A 179 -5.55 11.57 13.37
C LEU A 179 -6.43 10.80 12.39
N TRP A 180 -7.54 11.44 11.99
CA TRP A 180 -8.36 11.24 10.77
C TRP A 180 -9.63 12.08 10.95
N MET A 181 -9.99 13.10 10.15
CA MET A 181 -9.34 13.75 8.99
C MET A 181 -8.66 15.08 9.39
N SER A 182 -7.73 15.63 8.57
CA SER A 182 -7.10 16.96 8.87
C SER A 182 -6.43 17.67 7.67
N THR A 183 -6.50 19.01 7.59
CA THR A 183 -5.89 19.79 6.47
C THR A 183 -5.03 20.98 6.97
N GLY A 184 -3.71 20.78 7.09
CA GLY A 184 -2.70 21.83 7.37
C GLY A 184 -2.16 21.86 8.81
N CYS A 185 -1.13 21.06 9.11
CA CYS A 185 -0.69 20.71 10.47
C CYS A 185 0.85 20.76 10.65
N PHE A 186 1.36 21.10 11.84
CA PHE A 186 2.80 21.06 12.17
C PHE A 186 2.98 20.75 13.67
N ASP A 187 3.77 19.72 13.99
CA ASP A 187 4.14 19.19 15.34
C ASP A 187 2.97 18.97 16.32
N CYS A 188 2.57 17.72 16.59
CA CYS A 188 1.21 17.40 17.06
C CYS A 188 1.08 16.20 18.03
N GLN A 189 0.10 16.29 18.94
CA GLN A 189 -0.34 15.24 19.86
C GLN A 189 -1.82 15.35 20.31
N TYR A 190 -2.66 16.30 19.86
CA TYR A 190 -3.49 16.28 18.62
C TYR A 190 -4.26 14.98 18.29
N VAL A 191 -5.32 15.09 17.48
CA VAL A 191 -6.52 14.24 17.65
C VAL A 191 -7.47 14.28 16.42
N PHE A 192 -8.07 13.13 16.07
CA PHE A 192 -9.45 12.95 15.53
C PHE A 192 -9.85 13.79 14.28
N ALA A 193 -11.16 14.04 14.09
CA ALA A 193 -11.78 14.62 12.90
C ALA A 193 -12.42 16.01 13.13
N LEU A 194 -12.09 16.98 12.28
CA LEU A 194 -13.02 17.96 11.69
C LEU A 194 -12.43 18.58 10.41
#